data_AF-A0A218Z425-F1
#
_entry.id   AF-A0A218Z425-F1
#
_cell.length_a   1.000
_cell.length_b   1.000
_cell.length_c   1.000
_cell.angle_alpha   90.00
_cell.angle_beta   90.00
_cell.angle_gamma   90.00
#
_symmetry.space_group_name_H-M   'P 1'
#
loop_
_entity.id
_entity.type
_entity.pdbx_description
1 polymer ?
#
loop_
_entity_poly.entity_id
_entity_poly.type
_entity_poly.pdbx_seq_one_letter_code
_entity_poly.pdbx_strand_id
1 'polypeptide(L)'
;MADSGNKDTKGAADLTCKRCKKESATQQIRSDTVCSKCFTQYVTTKAIKRMETYRIRGSTMVPTKLLFALSFGPSSASLLHILDQHLQSQFDRMNRAAYELQVVHIDIYLDAMDRDDSAALLKKYMARFPRHAYSSFGLEDALLLDNIDWKTLGISAPPQDTAHKPGVEKLQALIGSMPSATSRKDIATTLLARLLVDVAKRNDCESILFGDSTTRLAEKTLTETAKGRGFSLPWKVSEGMSSFGVGFNYPMRDLLKKELVAFGSLTKPPLTDLIVYQNASSHISASSKLTTIDDLMIQYFESVEQNYPSIVANVVRTSSKLKPLNNDITTGCGLCGLGVSEGTDGICGWGGDQNPYSRPVRENDHSIICYGCSRSING
;
A
#
# COMPACT_ATOMS: atom_id res chain seq x y z
N MET A 1 -38.42 -45.10 -36.13
CA MET A 1 -36.96 -45.01 -36.31
C MET A 1 -36.56 -43.59 -35.95
N ALA A 2 -35.88 -43.43 -34.80
CA ALA A 2 -35.12 -42.29 -34.25
C ALA A 2 -35.75 -40.89 -34.41
N ASP A 3 -36.31 -40.21 -33.41
CA ASP A 3 -35.86 -39.88 -32.04
C ASP A 3 -34.34 -39.70 -31.89
N SER A 4 -33.92 -38.44 -31.80
CA SER A 4 -32.52 -38.05 -31.52
C SER A 4 -32.51 -36.96 -30.44
N GLY A 5 -32.64 -37.41 -29.20
CA GLY A 5 -31.52 -37.34 -28.27
C GLY A 5 -31.09 -35.93 -27.86
N ASN A 6 -31.86 -35.40 -26.91
CA ASN A 6 -31.42 -34.50 -25.86
C ASN A 6 -30.03 -34.91 -25.33
N LYS A 7 -29.01 -34.05 -25.47
CA LYS A 7 -27.70 -34.28 -24.85
C LYS A 7 -27.64 -33.64 -23.47
N ASP A 8 -27.78 -34.54 -22.52
CA ASP A 8 -27.42 -34.46 -21.11
C ASP A 8 -26.20 -33.59 -20.72
N THR A 9 -26.46 -32.70 -19.76
CA THR A 9 -25.83 -32.64 -18.42
C THR A 9 -24.46 -31.96 -18.22
N LYS A 10 -24.46 -31.01 -17.28
CA LYS A 10 -23.80 -31.18 -15.98
C LYS A 10 -24.50 -30.31 -14.94
N GLY A 11 -25.28 -30.97 -14.09
CA GLY A 11 -25.88 -30.34 -12.92
C GLY A 11 -24.81 -29.72 -12.04
N ALA A 12 -25.11 -28.56 -11.46
CA ALA A 12 -24.38 -28.00 -10.35
C ALA A 12 -24.50 -28.99 -9.18
N ALA A 13 -23.55 -29.93 -9.09
CA ALA A 13 -23.38 -30.74 -7.89
C ALA A 13 -23.19 -29.74 -6.74
N ASP A 14 -24.08 -29.82 -5.76
CA ASP A 14 -24.06 -28.96 -4.59
C ASP A 14 -22.81 -29.31 -3.76
N LEU A 15 -21.69 -28.70 -4.15
CA LEU A 15 -20.36 -28.99 -3.61
C LEU A 15 -20.40 -28.67 -2.11
N THR A 16 -20.27 -29.68 -1.26
CA THR A 16 -20.21 -29.45 0.19
C THR A 16 -18.87 -28.80 0.57
N CYS A 17 -18.89 -27.86 1.51
CA CYS A 17 -17.69 -27.16 1.97
C CYS A 17 -16.60 -28.13 2.45
N LYS A 18 -15.40 -28.07 1.84
CA LYS A 18 -14.27 -28.95 2.20
C LYS A 18 -13.82 -28.83 3.65
N ARG A 19 -14.01 -27.66 4.28
CA ARG A 19 -13.55 -27.40 5.66
C ARG A 19 -14.54 -27.85 6.73
N CYS A 20 -15.81 -27.43 6.64
CA CYS A 20 -16.81 -27.77 7.66
C CYS A 20 -17.62 -29.03 7.33
N LYS A 21 -17.64 -29.48 6.07
CA LYS A 21 -18.43 -30.62 5.57
C LYS A 21 -19.94 -30.54 5.88
N LYS A 22 -20.47 -29.33 6.09
CA LYS A 22 -21.87 -29.10 6.50
C LYS A 22 -22.65 -28.19 5.55
N GLU A 23 -22.07 -27.07 5.16
CA GLU A 23 -22.72 -26.05 4.34
C GLU A 23 -22.31 -26.17 2.87
N SER A 24 -23.13 -25.62 1.96
CA SER A 24 -22.79 -25.54 0.54
C SER A 24 -21.59 -24.62 0.30
N ALA A 25 -20.74 -25.01 -0.65
CA ALA A 25 -19.50 -24.33 -0.99
C ALA A 25 -19.77 -23.27 -2.06
N THR A 26 -19.86 -22.02 -1.63
CA THR A 26 -20.15 -20.86 -2.49
C THR A 26 -18.92 -20.01 -2.81
N GLN A 27 -17.82 -20.22 -2.09
CA GLN A 27 -16.60 -19.41 -2.18
C GLN A 27 -15.40 -20.27 -2.58
N GLN A 28 -14.39 -19.63 -3.16
CA GLN A 28 -13.15 -20.29 -3.57
C GLN A 28 -11.95 -19.73 -2.80
N ILE A 29 -11.20 -20.61 -2.13
CA ILE A 29 -9.88 -20.32 -1.57
C ILE A 29 -8.87 -21.06 -2.43
N ARG A 30 -8.17 -20.35 -3.31
CA ARG A 30 -7.21 -20.94 -4.26
C ARG A 30 -7.87 -22.07 -5.08
N SER A 31 -7.55 -23.34 -4.81
CA SER A 31 -8.12 -24.51 -5.49
C SER A 31 -9.28 -25.18 -4.73
N ASP A 32 -9.61 -24.72 -3.52
CA ASP A 32 -10.62 -25.33 -2.67
C ASP A 32 -11.91 -24.52 -2.64
N THR A 33 -13.04 -25.22 -2.68
CA THR A 33 -14.38 -24.63 -2.51
C THR A 33 -14.82 -24.75 -1.05
N VAL A 34 -15.31 -23.65 -0.49
CA VAL A 34 -15.73 -23.54 0.92
C VAL A 34 -17.00 -22.71 1.06
N CYS A 35 -17.70 -22.84 2.19
CA CYS A 35 -18.83 -21.99 2.52
C CYS A 35 -18.38 -20.59 2.96
N SER A 36 -19.30 -19.62 2.92
CA SER A 36 -19.04 -18.22 3.30
C SER A 36 -18.49 -18.05 4.72
N LYS A 37 -18.93 -18.86 5.70
CA LYS A 37 -18.42 -18.81 7.08
C LYS A 37 -16.95 -19.23 7.16
N CYS A 38 -16.62 -20.35 6.52
CA CYS A 38 -15.24 -20.85 6.49
C CYS A 38 -14.31 -19.90 5.72
N PHE A 39 -14.82 -19.24 4.68
CA PHE A 39 -14.11 -18.22 3.92
C PHE A 39 -13.82 -16.98 4.77
N THR A 40 -14.84 -16.43 5.43
CA THR A 40 -14.71 -15.27 6.33
C THR A 40 -13.70 -15.57 7.44
N GLN A 41 -13.81 -16.74 8.08
CA GLN A 41 -12.86 -17.16 9.12
C GLN A 41 -11.43 -17.28 8.58
N TYR A 42 -11.25 -17.80 7.36
CA TYR A 42 -9.93 -17.89 6.72
C TYR A 42 -9.27 -16.51 6.55
N VAL A 43 -10.01 -15.55 5.97
CA VAL A 43 -9.54 -14.19 5.73
C VAL A 43 -9.18 -13.51 7.06
N THR A 44 -10.10 -13.51 8.02
CA THR A 44 -9.90 -12.91 9.35
C THR A 44 -8.71 -13.54 10.09
N THR A 45 -8.60 -14.87 10.09
CA THR A 45 -7.49 -15.56 10.79
C THR A 45 -6.13 -15.23 10.17
N LYS A 46 -6.05 -15.09 8.84
CA LYS A 46 -4.80 -14.74 8.15
C LYS A 46 -4.30 -13.36 8.54
N ALA A 47 -5.20 -12.37 8.56
CA ALA A 47 -4.86 -11.01 8.98
C ALA A 47 -4.48 -10.94 10.47
N ILE A 48 -5.27 -11.55 11.36
CA ILE A 48 -5.01 -11.49 12.82
C ILE A 48 -3.70 -12.19 13.19
N LYS A 49 -3.34 -13.30 12.53
CA LYS A 49 -2.05 -13.98 12.79
C LYS A 49 -0.84 -13.07 12.60
N ARG A 50 -0.92 -12.11 11.67
CA ARG A 50 0.13 -11.10 11.44
C ARG A 50 0.16 -10.02 12.51
N MET A 51 -0.93 -9.84 13.25
CA MET A 51 -1.03 -8.90 14.37
C MET A 51 -0.57 -9.50 15.71
N GLU A 52 -0.13 -10.76 15.74
CA GLU A 52 0.26 -11.44 16.99
C GLU A 52 1.49 -10.82 17.67
N THR A 53 2.31 -10.07 16.93
CA THR A 53 3.42 -9.28 17.46
C THR A 53 2.95 -8.18 18.41
N TYR A 54 1.77 -7.61 18.17
CA TYR A 54 1.14 -6.55 18.97
C TYR A 54 0.21 -7.09 20.06
N ARG A 55 0.25 -8.39 20.35
CA ARG A 55 -0.52 -8.95 21.48
C ARG A 55 -0.02 -8.37 22.80
N ILE A 56 -0.94 -8.24 23.75
CA ILE A 56 -0.64 -7.87 25.14
C ILE A 56 0.35 -8.89 25.71
N ARG A 57 1.61 -8.48 25.90
CA ARG A 57 2.65 -9.27 26.57
C ARG A 57 2.90 -8.65 27.94
N GLY A 58 2.58 -9.38 29.00
CA GLY A 58 2.87 -8.95 30.37
C GLY A 58 1.92 -7.89 30.93
N SER A 59 2.44 -7.07 31.84
CA SER A 59 1.71 -6.05 32.60
C SER A 59 1.77 -4.65 31.99
N THR A 60 2.18 -4.51 30.72
CA THR A 60 2.18 -3.20 30.05
C THR A 60 0.76 -2.64 30.02
N MET A 61 0.57 -1.52 30.73
CA MET A 61 -0.72 -0.89 30.93
C MET A 61 -1.12 0.02 29.76
N VAL A 62 -0.13 0.50 28.99
CA VAL A 62 -0.37 1.45 27.89
C VAL A 62 -0.45 0.69 26.56
N PRO A 63 -1.56 0.82 25.80
CA PRO A 63 -1.68 0.20 24.49
C PRO A 63 -0.71 0.85 23.50
N THR A 64 -0.06 0.02 22.67
CA THR A 64 0.76 0.52 21.56
C THR A 64 -0.12 1.28 20.56
N LYS A 65 0.30 2.46 20.12
CA LYS A 65 -0.37 3.20 19.05
C LYS A 65 0.11 2.73 17.68
N LEU A 66 -0.84 2.41 16.79
CA LEU A 66 -0.57 2.00 15.42
C LEU A 66 -1.29 2.93 14.45
N LEU A 67 -0.58 3.42 13.44
CA LEU A 67 -1.16 4.20 12.37
C LEU A 67 -1.78 3.24 11.34
N PHE A 68 -3.05 3.43 10.98
CA PHE A 68 -3.70 2.66 9.93
C PHE A 68 -3.93 3.54 8.70
N ALA A 69 -3.27 3.20 7.59
CA ALA A 69 -3.38 3.95 6.33
C ALA A 69 -4.64 3.53 5.55
N LEU A 70 -5.68 4.37 5.59
CA LEU A 70 -6.95 4.14 4.91
C LEU A 70 -6.94 4.73 3.49
N SER A 71 -7.06 3.86 2.50
CA SER A 71 -7.06 4.20 1.06
C SER A 71 -8.42 4.06 0.37
N PHE A 72 -9.48 3.71 1.11
CA PHE A 72 -10.81 3.35 0.61
C PHE A 72 -10.89 2.17 -0.37
N GLY A 73 -9.77 1.52 -0.69
CA GLY A 73 -9.77 0.29 -1.49
C GLY A 73 -10.32 -0.92 -0.72
N PRO A 74 -10.63 -2.03 -1.43
CA PRO A 74 -11.20 -3.23 -0.83
C PRO A 74 -10.31 -3.83 0.26
N SER A 75 -8.99 -3.76 0.10
CA SER A 75 -8.05 -4.34 1.05
C SER A 75 -7.95 -3.54 2.35
N SER A 76 -7.92 -2.20 2.28
CA SER A 76 -7.88 -1.35 3.48
C SER A 76 -9.23 -1.36 4.21
N ALA A 77 -10.34 -1.31 3.48
CA ALA A 77 -11.68 -1.44 4.07
C ALA A 77 -11.85 -2.78 4.81
N SER A 78 -11.45 -3.89 4.18
CA SER A 78 -11.52 -5.22 4.77
C SER A 78 -10.62 -5.35 6.00
N LEU A 79 -9.40 -4.79 5.94
CA LEU A 79 -8.48 -4.81 7.07
C LEU A 79 -9.04 -4.03 8.26
N LEU A 80 -9.58 -2.83 8.06
CA LEU A 80 -10.19 -2.04 9.13
C LEU A 80 -11.34 -2.80 9.79
N HIS A 81 -12.22 -3.42 9.00
CA HIS A 81 -13.32 -4.24 9.52
C HIS A 81 -12.81 -5.41 10.39
N ILE A 82 -11.78 -6.12 9.93
CA ILE A 82 -11.19 -7.24 10.67
C ILE A 82 -10.56 -6.76 11.98
N LEU A 83 -9.82 -5.65 11.96
CA LEU A 83 -9.16 -5.11 13.14
C LEU A 83 -10.16 -4.56 14.16
N ASP A 84 -11.22 -3.87 13.73
CA ASP A 84 -12.27 -3.38 14.62
C ASP A 84 -12.95 -4.56 15.36
N GLN A 85 -13.37 -5.60 14.62
CA GLN A 85 -13.96 -6.80 15.22
C GLN A 85 -12.99 -7.52 16.16
N HIS A 86 -11.71 -7.56 15.81
CA HIS A 86 -10.68 -8.15 16.66
C HIS A 86 -10.52 -7.38 17.98
N LEU A 87 -10.41 -6.05 17.90
CA LEU A 87 -10.29 -5.17 19.05
C LEU A 87 -11.56 -5.15 19.89
N GLN A 88 -12.74 -5.27 19.28
CA GLN A 88 -14.01 -5.39 20.00
C GLN A 88 -14.03 -6.68 20.81
N SER A 89 -13.67 -7.80 20.18
CA SER A 89 -13.62 -9.10 20.84
C SER A 89 -12.60 -9.14 21.99
N GLN A 90 -11.48 -8.41 21.89
CA GLN A 90 -10.52 -8.28 22.98
C GLN A 90 -11.09 -7.45 24.14
N PHE A 91 -11.70 -6.32 23.81
CA PHE A 91 -12.30 -5.43 24.78
C PHE A 91 -13.43 -6.13 25.55
N ASP A 92 -14.34 -6.83 24.87
CA ASP A 92 -15.45 -7.55 25.52
C ASP A 92 -14.97 -8.66 26.46
N ARG A 93 -13.80 -9.27 26.17
CA ARG A 93 -13.26 -10.39 26.97
C ARG A 93 -12.34 -9.96 28.11
N MET A 94 -11.60 -8.87 27.92
CA MET A 94 -10.50 -8.48 28.84
C MET A 94 -10.65 -7.05 29.36
N ASN A 95 -11.66 -6.31 28.91
CA ASN A 95 -11.84 -4.87 29.13
C ASN A 95 -10.61 -4.02 28.75
N ARG A 96 -9.79 -4.54 27.83
CA ARG A 96 -8.56 -3.90 27.33
C ARG A 96 -8.30 -4.29 25.88
N ALA A 97 -7.78 -3.35 25.12
CA ALA A 97 -7.31 -3.55 23.75
C ALA A 97 -5.80 -3.71 23.73
N ALA A 98 -5.28 -4.53 22.82
CA ALA A 98 -3.85 -4.73 22.70
C ALA A 98 -3.10 -3.52 22.11
N TYR A 99 -3.78 -2.76 21.25
CA TYR A 99 -3.26 -1.58 20.59
C TYR A 99 -4.40 -0.59 20.31
N GLU A 100 -4.03 0.67 20.12
CA GLU A 100 -4.91 1.74 19.66
C GLU A 100 -4.68 1.98 18.17
N LEU A 101 -5.77 2.15 17.41
CA LEU A 101 -5.69 2.47 15.98
C LEU A 101 -5.95 3.95 15.75
N GLN A 102 -4.99 4.60 15.11
CA GLN A 102 -5.18 5.90 14.51
C GLN A 102 -5.35 5.75 13.00
N VAL A 103 -6.59 5.88 12.54
CA VAL A 103 -6.97 5.78 11.14
C VAL A 103 -6.67 7.11 10.45
N VAL A 104 -5.85 7.05 9.39
CA VAL A 104 -5.46 8.23 8.62
C VAL A 104 -5.82 8.04 7.16
N HIS A 105 -6.54 9.01 6.62
CA HIS A 105 -6.78 9.12 5.19
C HIS A 105 -6.02 10.31 4.62
N ILE A 106 -5.15 10.07 3.65
CA ILE A 106 -4.50 11.14 2.88
C ILE A 106 -5.23 11.24 1.55
N ASP A 107 -5.80 12.42 1.32
CA ASP A 107 -6.49 12.74 0.09
C ASP A 107 -5.47 12.96 -1.03
N ILE A 108 -5.54 12.12 -2.06
CA ILE A 108 -4.65 12.18 -3.22
C ILE A 108 -5.27 12.95 -4.39
N TYR A 109 -6.54 13.35 -4.27
CA TYR A 109 -7.27 14.07 -5.30
C TYR A 109 -6.99 15.58 -5.18
N LEU A 110 -6.87 16.22 -6.35
CA LEU A 110 -6.63 17.66 -6.43
C LEU A 110 -7.94 18.43 -6.71
N ASP A 111 -8.93 17.78 -7.32
CA ASP A 111 -10.22 18.37 -7.66
C ASP A 111 -11.14 18.45 -6.45
N ALA A 112 -11.77 19.62 -6.24
CA ALA A 112 -12.59 19.87 -5.06
C ALA A 112 -13.78 18.89 -4.91
N MET A 113 -14.41 18.50 -6.02
CA MET A 113 -15.52 17.54 -6.01
C MET A 113 -15.08 16.16 -5.50
N ASP A 114 -13.95 15.65 -5.99
CA ASP A 114 -13.41 14.35 -5.56
C ASP A 114 -13.01 14.34 -4.07
N ARG A 115 -12.55 15.49 -3.56
CA ARG A 115 -12.24 15.70 -2.14
C ARG A 115 -13.49 15.71 -1.28
N ASP A 116 -14.56 16.36 -1.74
CA ASP A 116 -15.85 16.35 -1.06
C ASP A 116 -16.43 14.93 -0.98
N ASP A 117 -16.32 14.16 -2.06
CA ASP A 117 -16.72 12.75 -2.11
C ASP A 117 -15.87 11.89 -1.15
N SER A 118 -14.55 12.11 -1.13
CA SER A 118 -13.62 11.44 -0.21
C SER A 118 -13.91 11.77 1.26
N ALA A 119 -14.23 13.03 1.57
CA ALA A 119 -14.63 13.46 2.91
C ALA A 119 -15.99 12.88 3.32
N ALA A 120 -16.97 12.82 2.40
CA ALA A 120 -18.25 12.18 2.64
C ALA A 120 -18.09 10.68 2.91
N LEU A 121 -17.19 10.02 2.17
CA LEU A 121 -16.87 8.61 2.39
C LEU A 121 -16.19 8.38 3.75
N LEU A 122 -15.24 9.23 4.14
CA LEU A 122 -14.60 9.16 5.46
C LEU A 122 -15.63 9.28 6.60
N LYS A 123 -16.64 10.15 6.46
CA LYS A 123 -17.74 10.26 7.44
C LYS A 123 -18.51 8.94 7.58
N LYS A 124 -18.74 8.20 6.49
CA LYS A 124 -19.35 6.86 6.56
C LYS A 124 -18.48 5.87 7.34
N TYR A 125 -17.16 5.92 7.14
CA TYR A 125 -16.22 5.10 7.92
C TYR A 125 -16.27 5.43 9.42
N MET A 126 -16.27 6.72 9.79
CA MET A 126 -16.38 7.15 11.19
C MET A 126 -17.69 6.68 11.83
N ALA A 127 -18.81 6.76 11.11
CA ALA A 127 -20.10 6.27 11.59
C ALA A 127 -20.12 4.74 11.74
N ARG A 128 -19.43 4.02 10.85
CA ARG A 128 -19.36 2.55 10.86
C ARG A 128 -18.47 2.01 11.97
N PHE A 129 -17.34 2.67 12.25
CA PHE A 129 -16.30 2.22 13.17
C PHE A 129 -15.92 3.34 14.17
N PRO A 130 -16.82 3.75 15.07
CA PRO A 130 -16.65 4.95 15.91
C PRO A 130 -15.59 4.84 17.00
N ARG A 131 -15.00 3.65 17.20
CA ARG A 131 -14.05 3.37 18.28
C ARG A 131 -12.62 3.84 17.99
N HIS A 132 -12.32 4.24 16.77
CA HIS A 132 -10.99 4.61 16.34
C HIS A 132 -10.81 6.13 16.27
N ALA A 133 -9.58 6.60 16.47
CA ALA A 133 -9.25 7.98 16.19
C ALA A 133 -9.07 8.17 14.68
N TYR A 134 -9.62 9.25 14.12
CA TYR A 134 -9.54 9.54 12.70
C TYR A 134 -8.84 10.87 12.46
N SER A 135 -8.03 10.93 11.41
CA SER A 135 -7.48 12.18 10.88
C SER A 135 -7.43 12.13 9.36
N SER A 136 -7.51 13.30 8.73
CA SER A 136 -7.44 13.45 7.28
C SER A 136 -6.53 14.61 6.92
N PHE A 137 -5.70 14.40 5.90
CA PHE A 137 -4.72 15.35 5.41
C PHE A 137 -4.77 15.39 3.89
N GLY A 138 -4.41 16.52 3.30
CA GLY A 138 -4.22 16.60 1.84
C GLY A 138 -2.81 16.14 1.48
N LEU A 139 -2.62 15.57 0.28
CA LEU A 139 -1.28 15.24 -0.21
C LEU A 139 -0.37 16.48 -0.30
N GLU A 140 -0.96 17.67 -0.47
CA GLU A 140 -0.25 18.95 -0.46
C GLU A 140 0.47 19.24 0.86
N ASP A 141 0.03 18.64 1.98
CA ASP A 141 0.70 18.79 3.28
C ASP A 141 2.10 18.16 3.26
N ALA A 142 2.37 17.24 2.33
CA ALA A 142 3.71 16.70 2.12
C ALA A 142 4.72 17.79 1.70
N LEU A 143 4.27 18.90 1.09
CA LEU A 143 5.12 20.03 0.71
C LEU A 143 5.64 20.82 1.92
N LEU A 144 5.03 20.65 3.08
CA LEU A 144 5.41 21.30 4.34
C LEU A 144 6.43 20.49 5.15
N LEU A 145 6.89 19.35 4.62
CA LEU A 145 7.83 18.49 5.32
C LEU A 145 9.26 19.04 5.23
N ASP A 146 9.84 19.35 6.38
CA ASP A 146 11.22 19.88 6.51
C ASP A 146 12.30 18.85 6.13
N ASN A 147 11.94 17.57 6.18
CA ASN A 147 12.87 16.46 5.94
C ASN A 147 13.00 16.09 4.46
N ILE A 148 12.34 16.81 3.55
CA ILE A 148 12.48 16.65 2.10
C ILE A 148 13.35 17.81 1.60
N ASP A 149 14.43 17.47 0.89
CA ASP A 149 15.27 18.48 0.28
C ASP A 149 14.69 18.93 -1.06
N TRP A 150 13.81 19.93 -0.99
CA TRP A 150 13.17 20.53 -2.16
C TRP A 150 14.18 21.22 -3.09
N LYS A 151 15.27 21.77 -2.56
CA LYS A 151 16.27 22.50 -3.37
C LYS A 151 17.01 21.56 -4.31
N THR A 152 17.33 20.35 -3.85
CA THR A 152 18.02 19.34 -4.67
C THR A 152 17.12 18.75 -5.76
N LEU A 153 15.79 18.97 -5.69
CA LEU A 153 14.85 18.63 -6.75
C LEU A 153 14.80 19.66 -7.90
N GLY A 154 15.60 20.73 -7.84
CA GLY A 154 15.45 21.87 -8.75
C GLY A 154 14.12 22.61 -8.56
N ILE A 155 13.37 22.26 -7.52
CA ILE A 155 12.18 22.94 -7.09
C ILE A 155 12.69 24.09 -6.24
N SER A 156 12.50 25.33 -6.69
CA SER A 156 12.63 26.46 -5.78
C SER A 156 11.77 26.12 -4.58
N ALA A 157 12.39 25.97 -3.40
CA ALA A 157 11.68 25.72 -2.14
C ALA A 157 10.42 26.60 -2.17
N PRO A 158 9.23 26.05 -1.86
CA PRO A 158 7.97 26.74 -2.11
C PRO A 158 8.14 28.19 -1.64
N PRO A 159 8.04 29.19 -2.55
CA PRO A 159 8.45 30.55 -2.20
C PRO A 159 7.67 30.95 -0.96
N GLN A 160 8.40 31.28 0.10
CA GLN A 160 7.81 31.79 1.34
C GLN A 160 7.05 33.12 1.10
N ASP A 161 7.19 33.71 -0.10
CA ASP A 161 6.66 35.01 -0.51
C ASP A 161 5.46 34.97 -1.49
N THR A 162 4.57 33.97 -1.40
CA THR A 162 3.23 34.11 -2.00
C THR A 162 2.16 33.67 -1.02
N ALA A 163 1.64 34.63 -0.26
CA ALA A 163 0.56 34.47 0.69
C ALA A 163 -0.77 33.93 0.10
N HIS A 164 -0.88 33.67 -1.20
CA HIS A 164 -2.18 33.54 -1.89
C HIS A 164 -2.34 32.38 -2.90
N LYS A 165 -1.45 31.38 -2.96
CA LYS A 165 -1.74 30.14 -3.74
C LYS A 165 -2.04 28.96 -2.82
N PRO A 166 -3.22 28.31 -2.92
CA PRO A 166 -3.54 27.13 -2.12
C PRO A 166 -2.51 26.01 -2.36
N GLY A 167 -2.16 25.24 -1.31
CA GLY A 167 -1.14 24.18 -1.40
C GLY A 167 -1.38 23.17 -2.52
N VAL A 168 -2.65 22.95 -2.87
CA VAL A 168 -3.12 22.13 -4.00
C VAL A 168 -2.55 22.61 -5.34
N GLU A 169 -2.56 23.91 -5.62
CA GLU A 169 -2.01 24.46 -6.88
C GLU A 169 -0.50 24.22 -6.98
N LYS A 170 0.22 24.33 -5.86
CA LYS A 170 1.66 24.07 -5.80
C LYS A 170 1.95 22.60 -6.07
N LEU A 171 1.18 21.70 -5.47
CA LEU A 171 1.29 20.26 -5.72
C LEU A 171 0.96 19.92 -7.18
N GLN A 172 -0.08 20.53 -7.74
CA GLN A 172 -0.46 20.35 -9.14
C GLN A 172 0.64 20.82 -10.10
N ALA A 173 1.25 21.98 -9.84
CA ALA A 173 2.37 22.47 -10.63
C ALA A 173 3.58 21.54 -10.55
N LEU A 174 3.91 21.04 -9.36
CA LEU A 174 4.99 20.07 -9.15
C LEU A 174 4.75 18.76 -9.90
N ILE A 175 3.57 18.17 -9.74
CA ILE A 175 3.23 16.93 -10.46
C ILE A 175 3.20 17.21 -11.97
N GLY A 176 2.63 18.33 -12.39
CA GLY A 176 2.55 18.74 -13.80
C GLY A 176 3.91 18.91 -14.48
N SER A 177 4.95 19.30 -13.75
CA SER A 177 6.31 19.47 -14.30
C SER A 177 7.06 18.16 -14.51
N MET A 178 6.53 17.02 -14.04
CA MET A 178 7.20 15.72 -14.17
C MET A 178 7.11 15.17 -15.61
N PRO A 179 8.20 14.56 -16.13
CA PRO A 179 8.37 14.28 -17.55
C PRO A 179 7.45 13.18 -18.10
N SER A 180 6.98 12.27 -17.24
CA SER A 180 6.16 11.12 -17.65
C SER A 180 5.00 10.84 -16.70
N ALA A 181 3.99 10.08 -17.15
CA ALA A 181 2.90 9.63 -16.29
C ALA A 181 3.41 8.77 -15.12
N THR A 182 4.41 7.92 -15.36
CA THR A 182 5.07 7.12 -14.31
C THR A 182 5.76 8.03 -13.30
N SER A 183 6.50 9.04 -13.76
CA SER A 183 7.16 10.02 -12.89
C SER A 183 6.15 10.73 -11.98
N ARG A 184 5.02 11.20 -12.55
CA ARG A 184 3.93 11.83 -11.80
C ARG A 184 3.41 10.94 -10.67
N LYS A 185 3.06 9.70 -11.01
CA LYS A 185 2.56 8.71 -10.05
C LYS A 185 3.60 8.34 -8.99
N ASP A 186 4.87 8.27 -9.38
CA ASP A 186 5.97 7.92 -8.49
C ASP A 186 6.30 9.02 -7.48
N ILE A 187 6.27 10.30 -7.90
CA ILE A 187 6.40 11.44 -6.99
C ILE A 187 5.21 11.48 -6.02
N ALA A 188 3.97 11.39 -6.51
CA ALA A 188 2.79 11.38 -5.65
C ALA A 188 2.84 10.24 -4.61
N THR A 189 3.24 9.03 -5.02
CA THR A 189 3.38 7.88 -4.12
C THR A 189 4.51 8.08 -3.10
N THR A 190 5.60 8.73 -3.52
CA THR A 190 6.72 9.05 -2.62
C THR A 190 6.29 10.06 -1.56
N LEU A 191 5.60 11.14 -1.96
CA LEU A 191 5.07 12.15 -1.05
C LEU A 191 4.05 11.55 -0.07
N LEU A 192 3.16 10.68 -0.55
CA LEU A 192 2.21 9.95 0.29
C LEU A 192 2.93 9.14 1.37
N ALA A 193 3.97 8.37 1.00
CA ALA A 193 4.73 7.58 1.96
C ALA A 193 5.46 8.45 2.99
N ARG A 194 6.00 9.61 2.57
CA ARG A 194 6.66 10.57 3.46
C ARG A 194 5.68 11.18 4.45
N LEU A 195 4.52 11.60 3.98
CA LEU A 195 3.47 12.17 4.81
C LEU A 195 2.92 11.14 5.81
N LEU A 196 2.68 9.88 5.40
CA LEU A 196 2.27 8.82 6.33
C LEU A 196 3.29 8.59 7.45
N VAL A 197 4.59 8.58 7.11
CA VAL A 197 5.67 8.43 8.10
C VAL A 197 5.72 9.61 9.06
N ASP A 198 5.60 10.82 8.55
CA ASP A 198 5.57 12.03 9.37
C ASP A 198 4.36 12.05 10.30
N VAL A 199 3.15 11.76 9.81
CA VAL A 199 1.94 11.65 10.63
C VAL A 199 2.08 10.54 11.68
N ALA A 200 2.68 9.39 11.34
CA ALA A 200 2.95 8.33 12.31
C ALA A 200 3.83 8.83 13.46
N LYS A 201 4.90 9.58 13.13
CA LYS A 201 5.83 10.14 14.12
C LYS A 201 5.18 11.19 15.00
N ARG A 202 4.40 12.11 14.43
CA ARG A 202 3.69 13.17 15.18
C ARG A 202 2.70 12.62 16.21
N ASN A 203 2.22 11.40 16.00
CA ASN A 203 1.28 10.75 16.90
C ASN A 203 1.90 9.62 17.74
N ASP A 204 3.23 9.53 17.77
CA ASP A 204 3.98 8.52 18.52
C ASP A 204 3.55 7.07 18.18
N CYS A 205 3.22 6.82 16.91
CA CYS A 205 2.86 5.48 16.45
C CYS A 205 4.11 4.60 16.29
N GLU A 206 4.09 3.40 16.88
CA GLU A 206 5.19 2.43 16.78
C GLU A 206 5.34 1.92 15.34
N SER A 207 4.21 1.77 14.63
CA SER A 207 4.20 1.20 13.28
C SER A 207 2.99 1.67 12.46
N ILE A 208 3.15 1.59 11.13
CA ILE A 208 2.12 1.83 10.13
C ILE A 208 1.61 0.49 9.60
N LEU A 209 0.29 0.32 9.62
CA LEU A 209 -0.44 -0.80 9.06
C LEU A 209 -0.94 -0.41 7.66
N PHE A 210 -0.44 -1.13 6.65
CA PHE A 210 -0.87 -0.98 5.27
C PHE A 210 -1.83 -2.10 4.87
N GLY A 211 -2.85 -1.76 4.09
CA GLY A 211 -3.79 -2.72 3.51
C GLY A 211 -3.24 -3.50 2.30
N ASP A 212 -1.93 -3.52 2.04
CA ASP A 212 -1.40 -4.20 0.85
C ASP A 212 -1.65 -5.72 0.92
N SER A 213 -2.36 -6.25 -0.08
CA SER A 213 -2.62 -7.68 -0.28
C SER A 213 -1.41 -8.40 -0.87
N THR A 214 -1.44 -9.74 -0.98
CA THR A 214 -0.39 -10.49 -1.71
C THR A 214 -0.25 -9.98 -3.14
N THR A 215 -1.38 -9.74 -3.82
CA THR A 215 -1.42 -9.20 -5.19
C THR A 215 -0.75 -7.84 -5.25
N ARG A 216 -1.12 -6.93 -4.34
CA ARG A 216 -0.56 -5.57 -4.31
C ARG A 216 0.93 -5.55 -3.99
N LEU A 217 1.39 -6.43 -3.08
CA LEU A 217 2.81 -6.55 -2.77
C LEU A 217 3.61 -7.12 -3.94
N ALA A 218 3.04 -8.06 -4.72
CA ALA A 218 3.68 -8.59 -5.93
C ALA A 218 3.80 -7.50 -7.02
N GLU A 219 2.71 -6.77 -7.28
CA GLU A 219 2.70 -5.59 -8.15
C GLU A 219 3.79 -4.61 -7.74
N LYS A 220 3.76 -4.15 -6.48
CA LYS A 220 4.71 -3.19 -5.92
C LYS A 220 6.15 -3.68 -6.05
N THR A 221 6.41 -4.97 -5.81
CA THR A 221 7.75 -5.56 -5.96
C THR A 221 8.28 -5.36 -7.38
N LEU A 222 7.51 -5.75 -8.41
CA LEU A 222 7.96 -5.64 -9.80
C LEU A 222 7.98 -4.19 -10.29
N THR A 223 7.01 -3.37 -9.89
CA THR A 223 6.96 -1.94 -10.22
C THR A 223 8.20 -1.21 -9.70
N GLU A 224 8.53 -1.38 -8.41
CA GLU A 224 9.68 -0.72 -7.80
C GLU A 224 11.00 -1.24 -8.40
N THR A 225 11.07 -2.54 -8.72
CA THR A 225 12.23 -3.10 -9.43
C THR A 225 12.40 -2.47 -10.82
N ALA A 226 11.33 -2.39 -11.60
CA ALA A 226 11.33 -1.79 -12.95
C ALA A 226 11.69 -0.29 -12.93
N LYS A 227 11.35 0.41 -11.85
CA LYS A 227 11.73 1.82 -11.61
C LYS A 227 13.16 1.99 -11.09
N GLY A 228 13.94 0.91 -10.99
CA GLY A 228 15.33 0.96 -10.49
C GLY A 228 15.43 1.18 -8.97
N ARG A 229 14.39 0.82 -8.20
CA ARG A 229 14.32 0.97 -6.74
C ARG A 229 14.54 -0.35 -6.00
N GLY A 230 15.25 -1.30 -6.64
CA GLY A 230 15.55 -2.63 -6.11
C GLY A 230 16.24 -2.60 -4.74
N PHE A 231 17.17 -1.66 -4.53
CA PHE A 231 17.86 -1.46 -3.25
C PHE A 231 16.89 -1.19 -2.09
N SER A 232 15.74 -0.59 -2.38
CA SER A 232 14.79 -0.14 -1.37
C SER A 232 13.65 -1.12 -1.08
N LEU A 233 13.56 -2.19 -1.86
CA LEU A 233 12.52 -3.21 -1.74
C LEU A 233 12.39 -3.78 -0.32
N PRO A 234 13.47 -4.12 0.41
CA PRO A 234 13.34 -4.68 1.75
C PRO A 234 12.49 -3.81 2.69
N TRP A 235 12.59 -2.48 2.60
CA TRP A 235 11.79 -1.57 3.43
C TRP A 235 10.38 -1.32 2.88
N LYS A 236 10.11 -1.61 1.61
CA LYS A 236 8.83 -1.32 0.95
C LYS A 236 7.86 -2.49 0.91
N VAL A 237 8.35 -3.72 0.95
CA VAL A 237 7.53 -4.94 0.77
C VAL A 237 7.70 -5.99 1.88
N SER A 238 8.66 -5.82 2.78
CA SER A 238 8.86 -6.70 3.94
C SER A 238 8.31 -6.07 5.22
N GLU A 239 7.93 -6.90 6.17
CA GLU A 239 7.57 -6.48 7.53
C GLU A 239 8.82 -6.13 8.33
N GLY A 240 8.75 -5.07 9.13
CA GLY A 240 9.81 -4.71 10.07
C GLY A 240 10.06 -3.21 10.17
N MET A 241 11.15 -2.87 10.86
CA MET A 241 11.57 -1.49 11.04
C MET A 241 11.98 -0.85 9.71
N SER A 242 11.35 0.26 9.34
CA SER A 242 11.75 1.03 8.16
C SER A 242 13.00 1.86 8.45
N SER A 243 13.63 2.39 7.39
CA SER A 243 14.73 3.36 7.52
C SER A 243 14.31 4.67 8.20
N PHE A 244 13.01 4.89 8.43
CA PHE A 244 12.49 6.07 9.11
C PHE A 244 12.37 5.90 10.62
N GLY A 245 12.66 4.72 11.17
CA GLY A 245 12.46 4.43 12.60
C GLY A 245 11.00 4.16 12.98
N VAL A 246 10.14 3.88 12.00
CA VAL A 246 8.74 3.44 12.20
C VAL A 246 8.56 2.08 11.55
N GLY A 247 7.91 1.13 12.22
CA GLY A 247 7.68 -0.20 11.66
C GLY A 247 6.65 -0.19 10.52
N PHE A 248 6.88 -0.94 9.44
CA PHE A 248 5.90 -1.14 8.37
C PHE A 248 5.35 -2.57 8.45
N ASN A 249 4.03 -2.69 8.49
CA ASN A 249 3.36 -3.99 8.53
C ASN A 249 2.28 -4.13 7.47
N TYR A 250 2.09 -5.37 7.02
CA TYR A 250 1.18 -5.70 5.93
C TYR A 250 0.30 -6.88 6.35
N PRO A 251 -0.70 -6.68 7.22
CA PRO A 251 -1.51 -7.77 7.76
C PRO A 251 -2.22 -8.60 6.68
N MET A 252 -2.49 -7.99 5.52
CA MET A 252 -3.15 -8.64 4.39
C MET A 252 -2.19 -9.36 3.42
N ARG A 253 -0.88 -9.46 3.75
CA ARG A 253 0.16 -10.03 2.88
C ARG A 253 -0.16 -11.44 2.36
N ASP A 254 -0.92 -12.25 3.10
CA ASP A 254 -1.20 -13.64 2.76
C ASP A 254 -2.56 -13.86 2.05
N LEU A 255 -3.23 -12.78 1.63
CA LEU A 255 -4.56 -12.78 1.02
C LEU A 255 -4.53 -12.10 -0.35
N LEU A 256 -5.21 -12.67 -1.34
CA LEU A 256 -5.29 -12.12 -2.70
C LEU A 256 -6.34 -11.01 -2.80
N LYS A 257 -6.17 -10.06 -3.74
CA LYS A 257 -7.12 -8.96 -3.97
C LYS A 257 -8.56 -9.48 -4.17
N LYS A 258 -8.74 -10.52 -5.00
CA LYS A 258 -10.06 -11.13 -5.24
C LYS A 258 -10.71 -11.72 -3.99
N GLU A 259 -9.90 -12.27 -3.08
CA GLU A 259 -10.40 -12.82 -1.82
C GLU A 259 -10.94 -11.69 -0.91
N LEU A 260 -10.30 -10.52 -0.94
CA LEU A 260 -10.70 -9.35 -0.15
C LEU A 260 -11.94 -8.67 -0.71
N VAL A 261 -12.07 -8.60 -2.04
CA VAL A 261 -13.30 -8.13 -2.69
C VAL A 261 -14.47 -9.04 -2.33
N ALA A 262 -14.30 -10.36 -2.43
CA ALA A 262 -15.33 -11.32 -2.03
C ALA A 262 -15.67 -11.21 -0.53
N PHE A 263 -14.65 -11.06 0.33
CA PHE A 263 -14.84 -10.88 1.76
C PHE A 263 -15.69 -9.65 2.06
N GLY A 264 -15.42 -8.50 1.43
CA GLY A 264 -16.17 -7.26 1.64
C GLY A 264 -17.68 -7.43 1.47
N SER A 265 -18.11 -8.20 0.45
CA SER A 265 -19.52 -8.50 0.19
C SER A 265 -20.15 -9.49 1.17
N LEU A 266 -19.34 -10.29 1.87
CA LEU A 266 -19.79 -11.32 2.82
C LEU A 266 -19.89 -10.81 4.27
N THR A 267 -19.28 -9.66 4.56
CA THR A 267 -19.38 -9.02 5.88
C THR A 267 -20.82 -8.58 6.20
N LYS A 268 -21.10 -8.36 7.48
CA LYS A 268 -22.42 -7.93 7.95
C LYS A 268 -22.35 -6.63 8.77
N PRO A 269 -23.05 -5.56 8.33
CA PRO A 269 -23.44 -5.30 6.95
C PRO A 269 -22.24 -5.26 5.98
N PRO A 270 -22.48 -5.47 4.67
CA PRO A 270 -21.45 -5.46 3.63
C PRO A 270 -20.63 -4.17 3.61
N LEU A 271 -19.38 -4.25 3.16
CA LEU A 271 -18.49 -3.07 3.01
C LEU A 271 -18.62 -2.38 1.65
N THR A 272 -19.55 -2.81 0.80
CA THR A 272 -19.62 -2.38 -0.61
C THR A 272 -19.85 -0.88 -0.79
N ASP A 273 -20.52 -0.23 0.17
CA ASP A 273 -20.77 1.21 0.20
C ASP A 273 -19.57 2.04 0.70
N LEU A 274 -18.59 1.37 1.31
CA LEU A 274 -17.35 1.96 1.84
C LEU A 274 -16.16 1.78 0.90
N ILE A 275 -16.28 0.92 -0.11
CA ILE A 275 -15.18 0.55 -1.00
C ILE A 275 -15.25 1.34 -2.29
N VAL A 276 -14.17 2.06 -2.59
CA VAL A 276 -13.91 2.59 -3.93
C VAL A 276 -13.22 1.49 -4.73
N TYR A 277 -13.96 0.89 -5.66
CA TYR A 277 -13.37 0.04 -6.66
C TYR A 277 -12.70 0.93 -7.68
N GLN A 278 -11.36 0.94 -7.68
CA GLN A 278 -10.64 1.40 -8.85
C GLN A 278 -11.04 0.46 -9.97
N ASN A 279 -11.91 0.93 -10.86
CA ASN A 279 -12.13 0.28 -12.13
C ASN A 279 -10.73 0.20 -12.76
N ALA A 280 -10.21 -1.02 -12.89
CA ALA A 280 -9.09 -1.26 -13.79
C ALA A 280 -9.47 -0.50 -15.06
N SER A 281 -8.64 0.47 -15.46
CA SER A 281 -8.87 1.14 -16.73
C SER A 281 -8.89 0.01 -17.75
N SER A 282 -10.10 -0.42 -18.15
CA SER A 282 -10.31 -1.63 -18.95
C SER A 282 -9.71 -1.47 -20.34
N HIS A 283 -9.19 -0.27 -20.62
CA HIS A 283 -8.22 -0.01 -21.64
C HIS A 283 -7.08 0.79 -21.00
N ILE A 284 -5.88 0.21 -20.93
CA ILE A 284 -4.65 1.01 -21.07
C ILE A 284 -4.96 2.06 -22.13
N SER A 285 -4.83 3.34 -21.77
CA SER A 285 -5.06 4.42 -22.72
C SER A 285 -4.31 4.06 -23.99
N ALA A 286 -4.97 4.09 -25.17
CA ALA A 286 -4.32 3.72 -26.43
C ALA A 286 -3.01 4.51 -26.66
N SER A 287 -2.89 5.65 -25.98
CA SER A 287 -1.65 6.40 -25.81
C SER A 287 -0.75 5.78 -24.71
N SER A 288 0.35 5.17 -25.14
CA SER A 288 1.45 4.74 -24.27
C SER A 288 2.03 5.87 -23.39
N LYS A 289 1.78 7.14 -23.72
CA LYS A 289 2.25 8.31 -22.95
C LYS A 289 1.51 8.52 -21.63
N LEU A 290 0.27 8.02 -21.51
CA LEU A 290 -0.55 8.14 -20.30
C LEU A 290 -0.46 6.91 -19.40
N THR A 291 0.05 5.80 -19.93
CA THR A 291 0.20 4.54 -19.23
C THR A 291 1.39 4.57 -18.29
N THR A 292 1.19 4.22 -17.03
CA THR A 292 2.29 4.12 -16.06
C THR A 292 2.83 2.69 -15.96
N ILE A 293 4.07 2.54 -15.49
CA ILE A 293 4.63 1.21 -15.14
C ILE A 293 3.74 0.51 -14.12
N ASP A 294 3.17 1.25 -13.17
CA ASP A 294 2.23 0.73 -12.20
C ASP A 294 0.98 0.13 -12.86
N ASP A 295 0.42 0.78 -13.88
CA ASP A 295 -0.77 0.29 -14.59
C ASP A 295 -0.47 -1.01 -15.35
N LEU A 296 0.71 -1.08 -15.99
CA LEU A 296 1.20 -2.30 -16.65
C LEU A 296 1.33 -3.46 -15.66
N MET A 297 1.86 -3.20 -14.46
CA MET A 297 2.03 -4.24 -13.43
C MET A 297 0.70 -4.69 -12.84
N ILE A 298 -0.25 -3.77 -12.61
CA ILE A 298 -1.61 -4.11 -12.17
C ILE A 298 -2.27 -5.04 -13.19
N GLN A 299 -2.27 -4.67 -14.47
CA GLN A 299 -2.88 -5.50 -15.52
C GLN A 299 -2.18 -6.87 -15.65
N TYR A 300 -0.86 -6.89 -15.59
CA TYR A 300 -0.09 -8.14 -15.61
C TYR A 300 -0.54 -9.10 -14.51
N PHE A 301 -0.62 -8.64 -13.26
CA PHE A 301 -1.01 -9.49 -12.14
C PHE A 301 -2.50 -9.82 -12.14
N GLU A 302 -3.38 -8.95 -12.63
CA GLU A 302 -4.80 -9.28 -12.82
C GLU A 302 -4.99 -10.43 -13.82
N SER A 303 -4.21 -10.45 -14.91
CA SER A 303 -4.21 -11.55 -15.89
C SER A 303 -3.55 -12.82 -15.35
N VAL A 304 -2.37 -12.69 -14.74
CA VAL A 304 -1.60 -13.84 -14.24
C VAL A 304 -2.26 -14.52 -13.04
N GLU A 305 -2.92 -13.77 -12.15
CA GLU A 305 -3.58 -14.34 -10.98
C GLU A 305 -4.76 -15.26 -11.33
N GLN A 306 -5.38 -15.08 -12.50
CA GLN A 306 -6.47 -15.94 -12.98
C GLN A 306 -5.95 -17.35 -13.30
N ASN A 307 -4.81 -17.44 -13.99
CA ASN A 307 -4.27 -18.70 -14.50
C ASN A 307 -3.23 -19.34 -13.56
N TYR A 308 -2.46 -18.51 -12.86
CA TYR A 308 -1.28 -18.93 -12.10
C TYR A 308 -1.14 -18.17 -10.75
N PRO A 309 -2.07 -18.38 -9.79
CA PRO A 309 -2.02 -17.71 -8.49
C PRO A 309 -0.74 -18.01 -7.67
N SER A 310 -0.02 -19.09 -7.99
CA SER A 310 1.27 -19.42 -7.40
C SER A 310 2.37 -18.40 -7.73
N ILE A 311 2.31 -17.75 -8.90
CA ILE A 311 3.29 -16.75 -9.33
C ILE A 311 3.27 -15.54 -8.38
N VAL A 312 2.08 -15.02 -8.09
CA VAL A 312 1.87 -13.90 -7.17
C VAL A 312 2.51 -14.19 -5.80
N ALA A 313 2.24 -15.38 -5.26
CA ALA A 313 2.77 -15.79 -3.96
C ALA A 313 4.30 -16.00 -4.00
N ASN A 314 4.86 -16.50 -5.11
CA ASN A 314 6.29 -16.72 -5.25
C ASN A 314 7.08 -15.42 -5.34
N VAL A 315 6.54 -14.39 -6.01
CA VAL A 315 7.14 -13.05 -6.05
C VAL A 315 7.27 -12.50 -4.62
N VAL A 316 6.18 -12.49 -3.85
CA VAL A 316 6.18 -11.97 -2.46
C VAL A 316 7.10 -12.78 -1.54
N ARG A 317 7.13 -14.12 -1.67
CA ARG A 317 8.05 -14.95 -0.88
C ARG A 317 9.50 -14.69 -1.21
N THR A 318 9.81 -14.45 -2.49
CA THR A 318 11.17 -14.18 -2.95
C THR A 318 11.62 -12.80 -2.48
N SER A 319 10.79 -11.77 -2.63
CA SER A 319 11.11 -10.43 -2.17
C SER A 319 11.25 -10.32 -0.65
N SER A 320 10.51 -11.14 0.11
CA SER A 320 10.65 -11.20 1.57
C SER A 320 12.00 -11.75 2.06
N LYS A 321 12.78 -12.41 1.19
CA LYS A 321 14.14 -12.87 1.53
C LYS A 321 15.19 -11.77 1.38
N LEU A 322 14.84 -10.67 0.70
CA LEU A 322 15.74 -9.54 0.53
C LEU A 322 15.97 -8.90 1.90
N LYS A 323 17.24 -8.63 2.21
CA LYS A 323 17.65 -7.94 3.42
C LYS A 323 18.16 -6.55 3.06
N PRO A 324 17.91 -5.53 3.91
CA PRO A 324 18.63 -4.27 3.83
C PRO A 324 20.14 -4.51 3.79
N LEU A 325 20.87 -3.67 3.05
CA LEU A 325 22.33 -3.64 3.15
C LEU A 325 22.69 -3.02 4.50
N ASN A 326 23.25 -3.83 5.41
CA ASN A 326 23.71 -3.40 6.74
C ASN A 326 25.05 -2.65 6.64
N ASN A 327 25.07 -1.52 5.92
CA ASN A 327 26.23 -0.63 5.98
C ASN A 327 25.96 0.43 7.05
N ASP A 328 26.86 0.55 8.02
CA ASP A 328 26.80 1.54 9.10
C ASP A 328 26.83 3.00 8.60
N ILE A 329 27.07 3.21 7.30
CA ILE A 329 27.09 4.51 6.61
C ILE A 329 26.06 4.48 5.47
N THR A 330 24.79 4.60 5.81
CA THR A 330 23.72 4.87 4.83
C THR A 330 23.20 6.29 5.03
N THR A 331 23.30 7.11 3.99
CA THR A 331 22.71 8.45 4.00
C THR A 331 21.31 8.36 3.40
N GLY A 332 20.34 9.04 4.00
CA GLY A 332 18.98 9.07 3.47
C GLY A 332 18.89 9.81 2.14
N CYS A 333 18.12 9.28 1.18
CA CYS A 333 17.79 9.99 -0.05
C CYS A 333 17.03 11.30 0.25
N GLY A 334 17.43 12.44 -0.31
CA GLY A 334 16.78 13.73 -0.05
C GLY A 334 15.29 13.82 -0.41
N LEU A 335 14.82 12.94 -1.31
CA LEU A 335 13.40 12.88 -1.70
C LEU A 335 12.63 11.78 -0.96
N CYS A 336 13.00 10.51 -1.15
CA CYS A 336 12.26 9.41 -0.54
C CYS A 336 12.70 9.09 0.90
N GLY A 337 13.85 9.62 1.35
CA GLY A 337 14.42 9.38 2.67
C GLY A 337 14.88 7.95 2.96
N LEU A 338 14.88 7.07 1.97
CA LEU A 338 15.36 5.69 2.10
C LEU A 338 16.89 5.67 2.08
N GLY A 339 17.50 4.76 2.83
CA GLY A 339 18.95 4.65 2.95
C GLY A 339 19.61 4.31 1.61
N VAL A 340 20.52 5.18 1.16
CA VAL A 340 21.36 4.98 -0.02
C VAL A 340 22.78 4.68 0.46
N SER A 341 23.37 3.61 -0.06
CA SER A 341 24.77 3.31 0.24
C SER A 341 25.67 4.30 -0.47
N GLU A 342 26.75 4.70 0.18
CA GLU A 342 27.79 5.46 -0.50
C GLU A 342 28.25 4.70 -1.76
N GLY A 343 28.44 5.41 -2.88
CA GLY A 343 28.76 4.75 -4.15
C GLY A 343 27.57 4.61 -5.11
N THR A 344 26.34 4.49 -4.60
CA THR A 344 25.17 4.07 -5.40
C THR A 344 24.14 5.18 -5.68
N ASP A 345 24.52 6.43 -5.41
CA ASP A 345 23.72 7.61 -5.67
C ASP A 345 23.69 8.03 -7.14
N GLY A 346 22.55 8.60 -7.55
CA GLY A 346 22.34 9.12 -8.90
C GLY A 346 22.35 8.08 -10.02
N ILE A 347 22.43 8.57 -11.27
CA ILE A 347 22.49 7.75 -12.49
C ILE A 347 23.85 7.05 -12.60
N CYS A 348 24.92 7.67 -12.11
CA CYS A 348 26.30 7.18 -12.22
C CYS A 348 26.55 5.93 -11.35
N GLY A 349 25.93 5.82 -10.17
CA GLY A 349 26.10 4.64 -9.30
C GLY A 349 25.47 3.34 -9.84
N TRP A 350 24.60 3.44 -10.85
CA TRP A 350 23.91 2.31 -11.47
C TRP A 350 24.12 2.21 -12.99
N GLY A 351 24.97 3.08 -13.57
CA GLY A 351 25.52 2.89 -14.90
C GLY A 351 26.44 1.68 -14.92
N GLY A 352 26.66 1.06 -16.10
CA GLY A 352 27.54 -0.10 -16.25
C GLY A 352 28.97 0.10 -15.73
N ASP A 353 29.40 1.36 -15.58
CA ASP A 353 30.64 1.75 -14.93
C ASP A 353 30.43 1.97 -13.43
N GLN A 354 30.33 0.89 -12.66
CA GLN A 354 30.34 0.90 -11.19
C GLN A 354 31.73 1.24 -10.63
N ASN A 355 32.44 2.21 -11.21
CA ASN A 355 33.78 2.58 -10.79
C ASN A 355 33.69 3.75 -9.79
N PRO A 356 33.87 3.51 -8.47
CA PRO A 356 33.75 4.55 -7.46
C PRO A 356 34.82 5.66 -7.61
N TYR A 357 35.87 5.41 -8.39
CA TYR A 357 36.99 6.33 -8.63
C TYR A 357 36.76 7.33 -9.76
N SER A 358 35.71 7.17 -10.57
CA SER A 358 35.40 8.09 -11.70
C SER A 358 34.55 9.30 -11.28
N ARG A 359 34.42 9.54 -9.97
CA ARG A 359 33.53 10.58 -9.43
C ARG A 359 34.15 11.97 -9.57
N PRO A 360 33.43 12.96 -10.13
CA PRO A 360 33.78 14.36 -9.86
C PRO A 360 33.67 14.61 -8.36
N VAL A 361 34.65 15.32 -7.80
CA VAL A 361 34.64 15.78 -6.41
C VAL A 361 33.34 16.55 -6.18
N ARG A 362 32.62 16.25 -5.08
CA ARG A 362 31.37 16.94 -4.74
C ARG A 362 31.69 18.40 -4.42
N GLU A 363 31.50 19.29 -5.41
CA GLU A 363 31.72 20.73 -5.23
C GLU A 363 30.55 21.46 -4.57
N ASN A 364 29.44 20.80 -4.19
CA ASN A 364 28.32 21.47 -3.51
C ASN A 364 27.60 20.58 -2.48
N ASP A 365 27.03 21.25 -1.47
CA ASP A 365 26.28 20.81 -0.28
C ASP A 365 24.92 20.13 -0.59
N HIS A 366 24.79 19.46 -1.74
CA HIS A 366 23.54 18.88 -2.20
C HIS A 366 23.25 17.51 -1.56
N SER A 367 21.99 17.27 -1.17
CA SER A 367 21.58 15.99 -0.60
C SER A 367 21.68 14.84 -1.61
N ILE A 368 21.90 13.64 -1.10
CA ILE A 368 22.03 12.43 -1.90
C ILE A 368 20.68 12.04 -2.49
N ILE A 369 20.60 11.78 -3.79
CA ILE A 369 19.37 11.26 -4.44
C ILE A 369 19.60 9.83 -4.93
N CYS A 370 18.68 8.92 -4.61
CA CYS A 370 18.74 7.54 -5.11
C CYS A 370 18.38 7.47 -6.60
N TYR A 371 18.90 6.44 -7.30
CA TYR A 371 18.67 6.24 -8.74
C TYR A 371 17.20 6.38 -9.15
N GLY A 372 16.28 5.66 -8.48
CA GLY A 372 14.87 5.72 -8.81
C GLY A 372 14.24 7.11 -8.62
N CYS A 373 14.65 7.86 -7.60
CA CYS A 373 14.21 9.26 -7.45
C CYS A 373 14.77 10.15 -8.56
N SER A 374 16.04 9.97 -8.92
CA SER A 374 16.67 10.72 -10.02
C SER A 374 15.96 10.47 -11.36
N ARG A 375 15.59 9.22 -11.65
CA ARG A 375 14.80 8.86 -12.85
C ARG A 375 13.42 9.48 -12.83
N SER A 376 12.73 9.47 -11.69
CA SER A 376 11.39 10.06 -11.60
C SER A 376 11.40 11.57 -11.86
N ILE A 377 12.46 12.28 -11.46
CA ILE A 377 12.59 13.72 -11.69
C ILE A 377 13.01 14.03 -13.13
N ASN A 378 14.01 13.32 -13.66
CA ASN A 378 14.70 13.70 -14.90
C ASN A 378 14.25 12.95 -16.16
N GLY A 379 13.48 11.85 -16.03
CA GLY A 379 13.00 11.04 -17.15
C GLY A 379 13.81 9.79 -17.39
#